data_AF-A0A918TJL5-F1
#
_entry.id   AF-A0A918TJL5-F1
#
_cell.length_a   1.000
_cell.length_b   1.000
_cell.length_c   1.000
_cell.angle_alpha   90.00
_cell.angle_beta   90.00
_cell.angle_gamma   90.00
#
_symmetry.space_group_name_H-M   'P 1'
#
loop_
_entity.id
_entity.type
_entity.pdbx_description
1 polymer ?
#
loop_
_entity_poly.entity_id
_entity_poly.type
_entity_poly.pdbx_seq_one_letter_code
_entity_poly.pdbx_strand_id
1 'polypeptide(L)'
;MTDELRKKTAKRYTDEEKAKILRFVKQVNQDKGRGGVSAAVREFGISPITVNGWLRNQKDSGPTLPLPKNASAVEVFQRLADLHSSIESKRDELIRMEREYEELKKKIK
;
A
#
# COMPACT_ATOMS: atom_id res chain seq x y z
N MET A 1 38.27 -20.29 -31.74
CA MET A 1 37.43 -19.13 -31.39
C MET A 1 36.39 -19.65 -30.39
N THR A 2 36.76 -19.78 -29.12
CA THR A 2 35.95 -20.41 -28.07
C THR A 2 35.19 -19.32 -27.32
N ASP A 3 33.86 -19.35 -27.44
CA ASP A 3 32.93 -18.50 -26.71
C ASP A 3 33.00 -18.86 -25.22
N GLU A 4 33.66 -18.01 -24.44
CA GLU A 4 33.91 -18.19 -23.03
C GLU A 4 32.61 -17.90 -22.28
N LEU A 5 31.97 -18.95 -21.75
CA LEU A 5 30.74 -18.89 -20.98
C LEU A 5 30.94 -18.07 -19.68
N ARG A 6 30.91 -16.74 -19.79
CA ARG A 6 31.02 -15.83 -18.64
C ARG A 6 29.81 -16.03 -17.73
N LYS A 7 30.02 -16.77 -16.64
CA LYS A 7 29.07 -16.91 -15.54
C LYS A 7 28.84 -15.52 -14.94
N LYS A 8 27.76 -14.84 -15.33
CA LYS A 8 27.38 -13.51 -14.81
C LYS A 8 27.18 -13.64 -13.29
N THR A 9 28.14 -13.16 -12.52
CA THR A 9 28.02 -13.06 -11.06
C THR A 9 26.80 -12.21 -10.72
N ALA A 10 26.04 -12.63 -9.70
CA ALA A 10 24.87 -11.88 -9.26
C ALA A 10 25.29 -10.45 -8.88
N LYS A 11 24.72 -9.44 -9.54
CA LYS A 11 24.98 -8.03 -9.23
C LYS A 11 24.57 -7.80 -7.77
N ARG A 12 25.55 -7.42 -6.94
CA ARG A 12 25.31 -6.99 -5.56
C ARG A 12 25.01 -5.50 -5.60
N TYR A 13 23.90 -5.12 -4.96
CA TYR A 13 23.51 -3.73 -4.83
C TYR A 13 23.98 -3.23 -3.47
N THR A 14 24.48 -2.00 -3.41
CA THR A 14 24.78 -1.37 -2.12
C THR A 14 23.48 -0.95 -1.42
N ASP A 15 23.55 -0.67 -0.13
CA ASP A 15 22.39 -0.23 0.64
C ASP A 15 21.88 1.12 0.13
N GLU A 16 22.76 2.00 -0.34
CA GLU A 16 22.42 3.28 -0.94
C GLU A 16 21.68 3.10 -2.27
N GLU A 17 22.16 2.19 -3.14
CA GLU A 17 21.51 1.88 -4.41
C GLU A 17 20.11 1.29 -4.18
N LYS A 18 20.01 0.36 -3.25
CA LYS A 18 18.73 -0.24 -2.84
C LYS A 18 17.77 0.83 -2.32
N ALA A 19 18.22 1.74 -1.46
CA ALA A 19 17.40 2.82 -0.93
C ALA A 19 16.91 3.78 -2.03
N LYS A 20 17.79 4.13 -2.99
CA LYS A 20 17.45 4.98 -4.14
C LYS A 20 16.35 4.33 -5.00
N ILE A 21 16.50 3.04 -5.33
CA ILE A 21 15.54 2.30 -6.13
C ILE A 21 14.19 2.21 -5.42
N LEU A 22 14.18 1.92 -4.12
CA LEU A 22 12.94 1.82 -3.33
C LEU A 22 12.22 3.17 -3.22
N ARG A 23 12.95 4.28 -3.04
CA ARG A 23 12.38 5.64 -3.05
C ARG A 23 11.74 5.95 -4.40
N PHE A 24 12.40 5.63 -5.51
CA PHE A 24 11.86 5.81 -6.84
C PHE A 24 10.56 5.01 -7.06
N VAL A 25 10.53 3.73 -6.66
CA VAL A 25 9.32 2.90 -6.75
C VAL A 25 8.17 3.52 -5.97
N LYS A 26 8.44 4.01 -4.75
CA LYS A 26 7.42 4.65 -3.91
C LYS A 26 6.87 5.92 -4.57
N GLN A 27 7.74 6.77 -5.10
CA GLN A 27 7.35 8.00 -5.81
C GLN A 27 6.43 7.67 -6.99
N VAL A 28 6.84 6.73 -7.85
CA VAL A 28 6.03 6.35 -9.03
C VAL A 28 4.68 5.74 -8.63
N ASN A 29 4.62 4.96 -7.55
CA ASN A 29 3.34 4.44 -7.05
C ASN A 29 2.46 5.53 -6.43
N GLN A 30 3.04 6.56 -5.81
CA GLN A 30 2.27 7.72 -5.34
C GLN A 30 1.67 8.50 -6.50
N ASP A 31 2.44 8.71 -7.57
CA ASP A 31 2.01 9.52 -8.72
C ASP A 31 1.05 8.78 -9.66
N LYS A 32 1.23 7.46 -9.83
CA LYS A 32 0.51 6.65 -10.84
C LYS A 32 -0.28 5.47 -10.26
N GLY A 33 -0.34 5.35 -8.94
CA GLY A 33 -0.97 4.23 -8.23
C GLY A 33 -0.13 2.95 -8.28
N ARG A 34 -0.07 2.28 -9.45
CA ARG A 34 0.64 1.00 -9.63
C ARG A 34 1.55 1.05 -10.85
N GLY A 35 2.80 0.65 -10.68
CA GLY A 35 3.76 0.53 -11.78
C GLY A 35 5.20 0.85 -11.42
N GLY A 36 5.48 1.24 -10.17
CA GLY A 36 6.82 1.61 -9.73
C GLY A 36 7.87 0.53 -9.93
N VAL A 37 7.52 -0.77 -9.77
CA VAL A 37 8.44 -1.88 -10.05
C VAL A 37 8.81 -1.93 -11.53
N SER A 38 7.83 -1.86 -12.43
CA SER A 38 8.09 -1.85 -13.88
C SER A 38 8.87 -0.62 -14.32
N ALA A 39 8.61 0.54 -13.69
CA ALA A 39 9.40 1.74 -13.92
C ALA A 39 10.85 1.57 -13.44
N ALA A 40 11.07 0.96 -12.27
CA ALA A 40 12.41 0.73 -11.73
C ALA A 40 13.21 -0.26 -12.58
N VAL A 41 12.56 -1.26 -13.14
CA VAL A 41 13.18 -2.21 -14.09
C VAL A 41 13.70 -1.47 -15.33
N ARG A 42 12.91 -0.54 -15.86
CA ARG A 42 13.30 0.28 -17.03
C ARG A 42 14.41 1.27 -16.71
N GLU A 43 14.34 1.93 -15.55
CA GLU A 43 15.27 2.98 -15.17
C GLU A 43 16.63 2.44 -14.69
N PHE A 44 16.63 1.38 -13.88
CA PHE A 44 17.83 0.88 -13.21
C PHE A 44 18.33 -0.47 -13.76
N GLY A 45 17.61 -1.05 -14.72
CA GLY A 45 17.96 -2.37 -15.29
C GLY A 45 17.92 -3.52 -14.29
N ILE A 46 17.22 -3.34 -13.17
CA ILE A 46 17.10 -4.32 -12.09
C ILE A 46 15.99 -5.33 -12.38
N SER A 47 16.17 -6.59 -11.95
CA SER A 47 15.13 -7.61 -12.07
C SER A 47 13.89 -7.25 -11.22
N PRO A 48 12.66 -7.42 -11.77
CA PRO A 48 11.43 -7.20 -11.00
C PRO A 48 11.36 -8.03 -9.72
N ILE A 49 11.91 -9.25 -9.75
CA ILE A 49 11.91 -10.18 -8.60
C ILE A 49 12.76 -9.61 -7.47
N THR A 50 13.91 -9.02 -7.78
CA THR A 50 14.80 -8.41 -6.80
C THR A 50 14.13 -7.23 -6.11
N VAL A 51 13.51 -6.32 -6.87
CA VAL A 51 12.78 -5.17 -6.33
C VAL A 51 11.61 -5.64 -5.45
N ASN A 52 10.83 -6.61 -5.90
CA ASN A 52 9.73 -7.17 -5.11
C ASN A 52 10.22 -7.84 -3.82
N GLY A 53 11.35 -8.55 -3.85
CA GLY A 53 11.97 -9.13 -2.66
C GLY A 53 12.30 -8.06 -1.62
N TRP A 54 12.89 -6.93 -2.05
CA TRP A 54 13.20 -5.83 -1.15
C TRP A 54 11.96 -5.12 -0.60
N LEU A 55 10.94 -4.91 -1.43
CA LEU A 55 9.67 -4.30 -1.00
C LEU A 55 8.93 -5.15 0.03
N ARG A 56 8.99 -6.48 -0.10
CA ARG A 56 8.40 -7.40 0.88
C ARG A 56 9.12 -7.30 2.22
N ASN A 57 10.45 -7.29 2.22
CA ASN A 57 11.25 -7.18 3.45
C ASN A 57 11.18 -5.79 4.10
N GLN A 58 10.66 -4.76 3.40
CA GLN A 58 10.33 -3.46 4.03
C GLN A 58 9.01 -3.48 4.80
N LYS A 59 8.07 -4.38 4.45
CA LYS A 59 6.74 -4.44 5.07
C LYS A 59 6.73 -4.98 6.50
N ASP A 60 7.85 -5.51 6.99
CA ASP A 60 8.01 -5.97 8.37
C ASP A 60 8.10 -4.81 9.40
N SER A 61 7.92 -3.56 8.97
CA SER A 61 8.00 -2.36 9.82
C SER A 61 6.68 -1.59 10.01
N GLY A 62 5.53 -2.19 9.65
CA GLY A 62 4.22 -1.59 9.95
C GLY A 62 3.17 -2.67 10.25
N PRO A 63 2.19 -2.37 11.15
CA PRO A 63 1.11 -3.30 11.47
C PRO A 63 0.16 -3.40 10.27
N THR A 64 0.55 -4.20 9.28
CA THR A 64 -0.37 -4.64 8.24
C THR A 64 -1.17 -5.77 8.87
N LEU A 65 -2.43 -5.51 9.23
CA LEU A 65 -3.31 -6.62 9.60
C LEU A 65 -3.22 -7.66 8.48
N PRO A 66 -2.90 -8.93 8.80
CA PRO A 66 -2.81 -9.96 7.79
C PRO A 66 -4.19 -10.11 7.16
N LEU A 67 -4.32 -9.69 5.90
CA LEU A 67 -5.50 -10.02 5.11
C LEU A 67 -5.55 -11.56 5.05
N PRO A 68 -6.65 -12.19 5.46
CA PRO A 68 -6.77 -13.65 5.44
C PRO A 68 -6.50 -14.12 4.02
N LYS A 69 -5.56 -15.07 3.88
CA LYS A 69 -5.03 -15.56 2.59
C LYS A 69 -6.09 -16.22 1.70
N ASN A 70 -7.33 -16.32 2.19
CA ASN A 70 -8.43 -17.06 1.59
C ASN A 70 -9.71 -16.23 1.42
N ALA A 71 -9.74 -14.94 1.83
CA ALA A 71 -10.91 -14.12 1.57
C ALA A 71 -10.97 -13.82 0.07
N SER A 72 -12.04 -14.27 -0.58
CA SER A 72 -12.28 -13.92 -1.97
C SER A 72 -12.37 -12.40 -2.09
N ALA A 73 -11.92 -11.84 -3.22
CA ALA A 73 -12.04 -10.39 -3.45
C ALA A 73 -13.50 -9.92 -3.25
N VAL A 74 -14.46 -10.79 -3.56
CA VAL A 74 -15.90 -10.60 -3.36
C VAL A 74 -16.25 -10.39 -1.88
N GLU A 75 -15.73 -11.22 -0.97
CA GLU A 75 -15.96 -11.06 0.48
C GLU A 75 -15.39 -9.74 1.01
N VAL A 76 -14.22 -9.34 0.51
CA VAL A 76 -13.61 -8.05 0.88
C VAL A 76 -14.46 -6.89 0.39
N PHE A 77 -14.97 -6.95 -0.85
CA PHE A 77 -15.86 -5.93 -1.38
C PHE A 77 -17.19 -5.86 -0.63
N GLN A 78 -17.76 -7.02 -0.27
CA GLN A 78 -18.98 -7.05 0.54
C GLN A 78 -18.75 -6.39 1.90
N ARG A 79 -17.65 -6.75 2.58
CA ARG A 79 -17.32 -6.14 3.88
C ARG A 79 -17.07 -4.64 3.78
N LEU A 80 -16.47 -4.17 2.68
CA LEU A 80 -16.30 -2.74 2.41
C LEU A 80 -17.66 -2.03 2.23
N ALA A 81 -18.59 -2.62 1.49
CA ALA A 81 -19.93 -2.07 1.32
C ALA A 81 -20.69 -2.00 2.66
N ASP A 82 -20.67 -3.08 3.45
CA ASP A 82 -21.31 -3.12 4.76
C ASP A 82 -20.73 -2.05 5.71
N LEU A 83 -19.40 -1.87 5.68
CA LEU A 83 -18.71 -0.85 6.46
C LEU A 83 -19.10 0.56 6.02
N HIS A 84 -19.26 0.80 4.71
CA HIS A 84 -19.69 2.09 4.18
C HIS A 84 -21.08 2.46 4.69
N SER A 85 -22.05 1.55 4.57
CA SER A 85 -23.42 1.74 5.09
C SER A 85 -23.42 2.01 6.60
N SER A 86 -22.58 1.28 7.36
CA SER A 86 -22.44 1.48 8.81
C SER A 86 -21.89 2.87 9.15
N ILE A 87 -20.94 3.38 8.36
CA ILE A 87 -20.38 4.72 8.54
C ILE A 87 -21.45 5.77 8.28
N GLU A 88 -22.27 5.61 7.24
CA GLU A 88 -23.35 6.55 6.92
C GLU A 88 -24.40 6.61 8.03
N SER A 89 -24.88 5.45 8.50
CA SER A 89 -25.86 5.41 9.60
C SER A 89 -25.33 6.08 10.87
N LYS A 90 -24.06 5.85 11.23
CA LYS A 90 -23.45 6.49 12.41
C LYS A 90 -23.25 7.99 12.23
N ARG A 91 -23.01 8.48 11.01
CA ARG A 91 -22.96 9.92 10.74
C ARG A 91 -24.34 10.57 10.92
N ASP A 92 -25.39 9.93 10.45
CA ASP A 92 -26.76 10.42 10.63
C ASP A 92 -27.17 10.44 12.11
N GLU A 93 -26.80 9.40 12.86
CA GLU A 93 -27.01 9.33 14.30
C GLU A 93 -26.26 10.46 15.02
N LEU A 94 -24.99 10.71 14.66
CA LEU A 94 -24.20 11.79 15.23
C LEU A 94 -24.85 13.15 14.99
N ILE A 95 -25.33 13.41 13.76
CA ILE A 95 -26.03 14.67 13.43
C ILE A 95 -27.29 14.84 14.29
N ARG A 96 -28.04 13.78 14.54
CA ARG A 96 -29.22 13.83 15.43
C ARG A 96 -28.83 14.18 16.86
N MET A 97 -27.81 13.51 17.40
CA MET A 97 -27.32 13.76 18.75
C MET A 97 -26.78 15.19 18.91
N GLU A 98 -26.07 15.71 17.91
CA GLU A 98 -25.57 17.09 17.91
C GLU A 98 -26.71 18.11 17.93
N ARG A 99 -27.79 17.86 17.18
CA ARG A 99 -28.99 18.72 17.23
C ARG A 99 -29.65 18.71 18.60
N GLU A 100 -29.86 17.53 19.17
CA GLU A 100 -30.45 17.41 20.51
C GLU A 100 -29.57 18.09 21.57
N TYR A 101 -28.25 17.91 21.48
CA TYR A 101 -27.29 18.59 22.34
C TYR A 101 -27.41 20.12 22.24
N GLU A 102 -27.45 20.68 21.03
CA GLU A 102 -27.58 22.14 20.84
C GLU A 102 -28.96 22.66 21.31
N GLU A 103 -30.04 21.89 21.15
CA GLU A 103 -31.35 22.24 21.71
C GLU A 103 -31.35 22.26 23.23
N LEU A 104 -30.75 21.25 23.87
CA LEU A 104 -30.63 21.20 25.34
C LEU A 104 -29.71 22.30 25.87
N LYS A 105 -28.62 22.58 25.17
CA LYS A 105 -27.69 23.67 25.51
C LYS A 105 -28.35 25.04 25.47
N LYS A 106 -29.25 25.30 24.51
CA LYS A 106 -30.07 26.53 24.47
C LYS A 106 -31.04 26.67 25.64
N LYS A 107 -31.41 25.58 26.32
CA LYS A 107 -32.29 25.63 27.51
C LYS A 107 -31.52 26.00 28.78
N ILE A 108 -30.20 25.86 28.77
CA ILE A 108 -29.32 26.14 29.92
C ILE A 108 -28.71 27.55 29.81
N LYS A 109 -28.71 28.16 28.61
CA LYS A 109 -28.12 29.46 28.34
C LYS A 109 -29.18 30.53 28.15
#